data_AF-A0A382GP30-F1
#
_entry.id   AF-A0A382GP30-F1
#
_cell.length_a   1.000
_cell.length_b   1.000
_cell.length_c   1.000
_cell.angle_alpha   90.00
_cell.angle_beta   90.00
_cell.angle_gamma   90.00
#
_symmetry.space_group_name_H-M   'P 1'
#
loop_
_entity.id
_entity.type
_entity.pdbx_description
1 polymer ?
#
loop_
_entity_poly.entity_id
_entity_poly.type
_entity_poly.pdbx_seq_one_letter_code
_entity_poly.pdbx_strand_id
1 'polypeptide(L)'
;MSDSYDVLIRNGHVIDPRQSIDRISDVAVKDGLIAAVGKDLPGSAPKTIDASGLYVTPGLLDIHLHAYQRFGGWLHPDQANLPYGVTTCVDTGSSGWQHFPDFVETIIEPSTTRVLAFINIVGAGMAGACEQDTSEMVAEPCAEMIKQYPQHVVGSKSAHYGGPGWEAAQGGIDAARLADTITMVDFAPRETRSYEELLTDRMAPGDIHTHLYASHIPLLDENLVINDYVQAARDRGIIFDCGHGAGSFWFRIAVPAMKQGFQPDTISTDLHKASRMRANATMDVTMSKFLAMGMTWQE
;
A
#
# COMPACT_ATOMS: atom_id res chain seq x y z
N MET A 1 43.76 -0.21 -9.94
CA MET A 1 42.70 -0.33 -10.98
C MET A 1 41.56 0.53 -10.49
N SER A 2 40.98 1.40 -11.31
CA SER A 2 39.82 2.19 -10.88
C SER A 2 38.61 1.26 -10.76
N ASP A 3 37.87 1.37 -9.67
CA ASP A 3 36.60 0.65 -9.54
C ASP A 3 35.65 1.05 -10.67
N SER A 4 34.98 0.05 -11.23
CA SER A 4 34.06 0.23 -12.37
C SER A 4 32.65 0.63 -11.91
N TYR A 5 32.32 0.30 -10.66
CA TYR A 5 31.02 0.46 -10.01
C TYR A 5 31.18 0.89 -8.55
N ASP A 6 30.09 1.33 -7.91
CA ASP A 6 30.07 1.69 -6.49
C ASP A 6 29.64 0.51 -5.61
N VAL A 7 28.63 -0.24 -6.05
CA VAL A 7 28.16 -1.47 -5.41
C VAL A 7 28.04 -2.58 -6.44
N LEU A 8 28.44 -3.79 -6.07
CA LEU A 8 28.28 -4.98 -6.89
C LEU A 8 27.70 -6.12 -6.06
N ILE A 9 26.47 -6.52 -6.40
CA ILE A 9 25.79 -7.66 -5.79
C ILE A 9 26.07 -8.88 -6.69
N ARG A 10 26.60 -9.95 -6.11
CA ARG A 10 27.04 -11.14 -6.85
C ARG A 10 26.14 -12.34 -6.56
N ASN A 11 25.93 -13.19 -7.57
CA ASN A 11 25.33 -14.53 -7.44
C ASN A 11 23.91 -14.56 -6.82
N GLY A 12 23.18 -13.45 -6.85
CA GLY A 12 21.82 -13.39 -6.30
C GLY A 12 20.81 -14.02 -7.26
N HIS A 13 19.75 -14.60 -6.72
CA HIS A 13 18.57 -14.94 -7.53
C HIS A 13 17.79 -13.66 -7.80
N VAL A 14 18.06 -13.03 -8.93
CA VAL A 14 17.45 -11.75 -9.30
C VAL A 14 16.04 -12.00 -9.82
N ILE A 15 15.06 -11.30 -9.24
CA ILE A 15 13.67 -11.28 -9.68
C ILE A 15 13.31 -9.84 -10.08
N ASP A 16 13.02 -9.63 -11.37
CA ASP A 16 12.47 -8.37 -11.91
C ASP A 16 11.35 -8.72 -12.91
N PRO A 17 10.08 -8.69 -12.48
CA PRO A 17 8.95 -9.03 -13.34
C PRO A 17 8.82 -8.12 -14.57
N ARG A 18 9.16 -6.83 -14.43
CA ARG A 18 9.06 -5.85 -15.53
C ARG A 18 10.02 -6.18 -16.67
N GLN A 19 11.18 -6.73 -16.34
CA GLN A 19 12.18 -7.18 -17.32
C GLN A 19 12.13 -8.69 -17.59
N SER A 20 11.17 -9.40 -16.99
CA SER A 20 11.06 -10.87 -17.05
C SER A 20 12.36 -11.58 -16.65
N ILE A 21 13.03 -11.08 -15.60
CA ILE A 21 14.24 -11.67 -15.03
C ILE A 21 13.85 -12.53 -13.84
N ASP A 22 14.26 -13.80 -13.90
CA ASP A 22 14.11 -14.78 -12.83
C ASP A 22 15.25 -15.80 -12.94
N ARG A 23 16.43 -15.44 -12.43
CA ARG A 23 17.65 -16.26 -12.57
C ARG A 23 18.76 -15.79 -11.63
N ILE A 24 19.75 -16.66 -11.43
CA ILE A 24 21.02 -16.28 -10.79
C ILE A 24 21.75 -15.26 -11.68
N SER A 25 22.07 -14.09 -11.12
CA SER A 25 22.77 -13.00 -11.81
C SER A 25 23.46 -12.05 -10.82
N ASP A 26 24.32 -11.20 -11.34
CA ASP A 26 24.90 -10.07 -10.64
C ASP A 26 24.13 -8.79 -10.95
N VAL A 27 24.17 -7.83 -10.01
CA VAL A 27 23.60 -6.48 -10.17
C VAL A 27 24.67 -5.46 -9.82
N ALA A 28 25.01 -4.59 -10.77
CA ALA A 28 25.98 -3.51 -10.60
C ALA A 28 25.27 -2.17 -10.44
N VAL A 29 25.70 -1.38 -9.45
CA VAL A 29 25.19 -0.03 -9.18
C VAL A 29 26.32 0.98 -9.36
N LYS A 30 26.01 2.07 -10.06
CA LYS A 30 26.92 3.19 -10.26
C LYS A 30 26.16 4.52 -10.24
N ASP A 31 26.68 5.50 -9.52
CA ASP A 31 26.10 6.83 -9.37
C ASP A 31 24.63 6.77 -8.91
N GLY A 32 24.32 5.81 -8.02
CA GLY A 32 22.97 5.57 -7.50
C GLY A 32 21.99 4.88 -8.47
N LEU A 33 22.44 4.48 -9.66
CA LEU A 33 21.61 3.84 -10.68
C LEU A 33 22.04 2.38 -10.92
N ILE A 34 21.10 1.55 -11.35
CA ILE A 34 21.42 0.19 -11.83
C ILE A 34 22.17 0.32 -13.16
N ALA A 35 23.47 0.01 -13.15
CA ALA A 35 24.36 0.13 -14.30
C ALA A 35 24.31 -1.10 -15.21
N ALA A 36 24.16 -2.30 -14.62
CA ALA A 36 24.03 -3.56 -15.36
C ALA A 36 23.39 -4.64 -14.51
N VAL A 37 22.68 -5.56 -15.16
CA VAL A 37 22.20 -6.83 -14.60
C VAL A 37 22.63 -7.94 -15.54
N GLY A 38 23.35 -8.93 -15.04
CA GLY A 38 23.88 -10.00 -15.88
C GLY A 38 24.73 -10.99 -15.11
N LYS A 39 25.05 -12.12 -15.74
CA LYS A 39 25.91 -13.13 -15.12
C LYS A 39 27.38 -12.72 -15.24
N ASP A 40 28.16 -12.96 -14.19
CA ASP A 40 29.63 -12.82 -14.18
C ASP A 40 30.09 -11.41 -14.64
N LEU A 41 29.46 -10.35 -14.14
CA LEU A 41 29.74 -8.98 -14.59
C LEU A 41 31.23 -8.63 -14.39
N PRO A 42 31.92 -8.10 -15.41
CA PRO A 42 33.33 -7.73 -15.29
C PRO A 42 33.50 -6.46 -14.44
N GLY A 43 34.62 -6.33 -13.75
CA GLY A 43 34.96 -5.13 -12.96
C GLY A 43 34.89 -5.34 -11.45
N SER A 44 35.24 -4.28 -10.70
CA SER A 44 35.25 -4.24 -9.24
C SER A 44 34.40 -3.08 -8.72
N ALA A 45 33.97 -3.22 -7.47
CA ALA A 45 33.30 -2.18 -6.70
C ALA A 45 33.92 -2.14 -5.29
N PRO A 46 34.03 -0.96 -4.67
CA PRO A 46 34.51 -0.84 -3.30
C PRO A 46 33.59 -1.57 -2.31
N LYS A 47 32.31 -1.74 -2.64
CA LYS A 47 31.36 -2.59 -1.89
C LYS A 47 30.87 -3.74 -2.76
N THR A 48 31.31 -4.96 -2.44
CA THR A 48 30.81 -6.19 -3.05
C THR A 48 29.99 -6.98 -2.04
N ILE A 49 28.79 -7.42 -2.43
CA ILE A 49 27.88 -8.21 -1.60
C ILE A 49 27.71 -9.57 -2.27
N ASP A 50 27.98 -10.66 -1.56
CA ASP A 50 27.65 -12.01 -2.02
C ASP A 50 26.22 -12.36 -1.62
N ALA A 51 25.34 -12.53 -2.61
CA ALA A 51 23.93 -12.86 -2.45
C ALA A 51 23.64 -14.33 -2.82
N SER A 52 24.65 -15.20 -2.82
CA SER A 52 24.48 -16.63 -3.08
C SER A 52 23.41 -17.27 -2.20
N GLY A 53 22.39 -17.88 -2.82
CA GLY A 53 21.27 -18.51 -2.11
C GLY A 53 20.23 -17.53 -1.57
N LEU A 54 20.35 -16.24 -1.87
CA LEU A 54 19.39 -15.19 -1.52
C LEU A 54 18.69 -14.64 -2.77
N TYR A 55 17.52 -14.05 -2.55
CA TYR A 55 16.82 -13.29 -3.58
C TYR A 55 17.29 -11.84 -3.64
N VAL A 56 17.32 -11.29 -4.85
CA VAL A 56 17.58 -9.87 -5.12
C VAL A 56 16.39 -9.33 -5.90
N THR A 57 15.64 -8.41 -5.29
CA THR A 57 14.44 -7.82 -5.89
C THR A 57 14.61 -6.31 -6.04
N PRO A 58 13.78 -5.63 -6.85
CA PRO A 58 13.51 -4.22 -6.62
C PRO A 58 13.15 -3.98 -5.16
N GLY A 59 13.49 -2.80 -4.64
CA GLY A 59 13.07 -2.40 -3.31
C GLY A 59 11.55 -2.47 -3.20
N LEU A 60 11.05 -3.10 -2.14
CA LEU A 60 9.61 -3.33 -1.98
C LEU A 60 8.87 -2.01 -1.78
N LEU A 61 7.61 -2.00 -2.19
CA LEU A 61 6.70 -0.86 -2.07
C LEU A 61 5.52 -1.27 -1.19
N ASP A 62 5.37 -0.60 -0.05
CA ASP A 62 4.21 -0.81 0.83
C ASP A 62 3.18 0.30 0.63
N ILE A 63 2.05 -0.03 -0.01
CA ILE A 63 1.03 0.98 -0.34
C ILE A 63 0.11 1.33 0.83
N HIS A 64 0.30 0.73 2.01
CA HIS A 64 -0.58 0.97 3.15
C HIS A 64 0.16 0.92 4.48
N LEU A 65 0.40 2.08 5.07
CA LEU A 65 0.85 2.22 6.46
C LEU A 65 0.44 3.57 7.04
N HIS A 66 0.75 3.77 8.33
CA HIS A 66 0.49 5.02 9.01
C HIS A 66 1.77 5.61 9.61
N ALA A 67 2.26 6.69 8.99
CA ALA A 67 3.55 7.31 9.26
C ALA A 67 3.46 8.67 9.97
N TYR A 68 2.30 9.33 9.96
CA TYR A 68 2.21 10.69 10.48
C TYR A 68 1.99 10.74 12.00
N GLN A 69 2.88 11.43 12.71
CA GLN A 69 2.94 11.47 14.17
C GLN A 69 1.68 11.98 14.90
N ARG A 70 0.78 12.67 14.22
CA ARG A 70 -0.50 13.11 14.79
C ARG A 70 -1.49 11.96 15.01
N PHE A 71 -1.36 10.88 14.25
CA PHE A 71 -2.09 9.65 14.53
C PHE A 71 -1.42 8.92 15.70
N GLY A 72 -2.15 8.63 16.78
CA GLY A 72 -1.58 7.96 17.96
C GLY A 72 -0.91 6.61 17.67
N GLY A 73 -1.34 5.91 16.61
CA GLY A 73 -0.82 4.63 16.16
C GLY A 73 0.38 4.70 15.20
N TRP A 74 0.90 5.88 14.87
CA TRP A 74 1.95 6.04 13.85
C TRP A 74 3.24 5.26 14.13
N LEU A 75 4.01 4.99 13.07
CA LEU A 75 5.37 4.47 13.15
C LEU A 75 6.30 5.28 12.24
N HIS A 76 7.56 5.48 12.66
CA HIS A 76 8.52 6.19 11.83
C HIS A 76 8.84 5.39 10.55
N PRO A 77 8.76 5.97 9.34
CA PRO A 77 8.94 5.25 8.07
C PRO A 77 10.22 4.42 8.02
N ASP A 78 11.36 5.01 8.35
CA ASP A 78 12.66 4.31 8.28
C ASP A 78 12.76 3.08 9.17
N GLN A 79 12.11 3.11 10.34
CA GLN A 79 12.10 1.97 11.27
C GLN A 79 11.06 0.92 10.88
N ALA A 80 9.97 1.37 10.25
CA ALA A 80 8.85 0.53 9.85
C ALA A 80 9.11 -0.20 8.52
N ASN A 81 9.98 0.32 7.66
CA ASN A 81 10.12 -0.12 6.26
C ASN A 81 11.50 -0.73 5.94
N LEU A 82 12.58 0.03 6.13
CA LEU A 82 13.93 -0.37 5.68
C LEU A 82 14.40 -1.74 6.21
N PRO A 83 14.15 -2.12 7.48
CA PRO A 83 14.55 -3.44 7.99
C PRO A 83 13.85 -4.62 7.28
N TYR A 84 12.74 -4.36 6.58
CA TYR A 84 11.92 -5.37 5.90
C TYR A 84 11.99 -5.25 4.36
N GLY A 85 13.02 -4.57 3.84
CA GLY A 85 13.26 -4.44 2.40
C GLY A 85 12.34 -3.44 1.68
N VAL A 86 11.51 -2.70 2.42
CA VAL A 86 10.63 -1.66 1.86
C VAL A 86 11.42 -0.36 1.70
N THR A 87 11.48 0.13 0.47
CA THR A 87 12.22 1.35 0.10
C THR A 87 11.30 2.53 -0.23
N THR A 88 10.04 2.23 -0.55
CA THR A 88 8.99 3.21 -0.81
C THR A 88 7.73 2.80 -0.06
N CYS A 89 7.07 3.75 0.57
CA CYS A 89 5.91 3.49 1.40
C CYS A 89 4.85 4.58 1.17
N VAL A 90 3.56 4.25 1.35
CA VAL A 90 2.45 5.19 1.17
C VAL A 90 1.67 5.33 2.48
N ASP A 91 1.66 6.52 3.06
CA ASP A 91 0.79 6.85 4.19
C ASP A 91 -0.67 6.91 3.73
N THR A 92 -1.55 6.17 4.41
CA THR A 92 -2.94 6.01 3.99
C THR A 92 -3.88 6.89 4.78
N GLY A 93 -3.71 8.20 4.64
CA GLY A 93 -4.61 9.19 5.22
C GLY A 93 -4.42 9.41 6.71
N SER A 94 -3.22 9.18 7.26
CA SER A 94 -2.92 9.60 8.63
C SER A 94 -3.02 11.11 8.76
N SER A 95 -2.66 11.84 7.69
CA SER A 95 -2.87 13.28 7.55
C SER A 95 -4.08 13.59 6.67
N GLY A 96 -4.82 14.62 7.07
CA GLY A 96 -5.84 15.26 6.25
C GLY A 96 -5.33 16.57 5.64
N TRP A 97 -6.20 17.28 4.94
CA TRP A 97 -5.83 18.50 4.23
C TRP A 97 -5.46 19.69 5.14
N GLN A 98 -5.78 19.67 6.44
CA GLN A 98 -5.42 20.76 7.36
C GLN A 98 -3.95 20.71 7.81
N HIS A 99 -3.31 19.54 7.73
CA HIS A 99 -2.02 19.29 8.38
C HIS A 99 -0.97 18.64 7.48
N PHE A 100 -1.27 18.49 6.19
CA PHE A 100 -0.34 17.86 5.25
C PHE A 100 1.02 18.57 5.12
N PRO A 101 1.12 19.93 5.10
CA PRO A 101 2.42 20.60 5.06
C PRO A 101 3.33 20.24 6.24
N ASP A 102 2.76 20.12 7.45
CA ASP A 102 3.50 19.68 8.64
C ASP A 102 3.98 18.22 8.50
N PHE A 103 3.19 17.34 7.87
CA PHE A 103 3.62 15.97 7.59
C PHE A 103 4.80 15.93 6.61
N VAL A 104 4.78 16.79 5.59
CA VAL A 104 5.89 16.91 4.62
C VAL A 104 7.19 17.28 5.33
N GLU A 105 7.16 18.37 6.09
CA GLU A 105 8.34 18.93 6.77
C GLU A 105 8.88 18.02 7.88
N THR A 106 7.99 17.38 8.65
CA THR A 106 8.39 16.65 9.86
C THR A 106 8.70 15.17 9.62
N ILE A 107 8.16 14.56 8.56
CA ILE A 107 8.30 13.12 8.32
C ILE A 107 8.73 12.80 6.88
N ILE A 108 8.05 13.32 5.85
CA ILE A 108 8.31 12.89 4.46
C ILE A 108 9.71 13.28 3.99
N GLU A 109 10.07 14.58 4.05
CA GLU A 109 11.36 15.06 3.58
C GLU A 109 12.55 14.56 4.40
N PRO A 110 12.45 14.43 5.74
CA PRO A 110 13.55 13.91 6.55
C PRO A 110 13.76 12.40 6.46
N SER A 111 12.80 11.63 5.91
CA SER A 111 12.89 10.17 5.85
C SER A 111 13.88 9.69 4.79
N THR A 112 14.63 8.62 5.11
CA THR A 112 15.45 7.90 4.12
C THR A 112 14.57 7.08 3.18
N THR A 113 13.51 6.48 3.73
CA THR A 113 12.46 5.79 2.97
C THR A 113 11.73 6.81 2.11
N ARG A 114 11.44 6.49 0.86
CA ARG A 114 10.59 7.35 0.03
C ARG A 114 9.15 7.26 0.53
N VAL A 115 8.63 8.35 1.09
CA VAL A 115 7.26 8.41 1.60
C VAL A 115 6.37 9.13 0.59
N LEU A 116 5.30 8.48 0.16
CA LEU A 116 4.15 9.07 -0.53
C LEU A 116 2.94 9.06 0.42
N ALA A 117 1.84 9.69 0.03
CA ALA A 117 0.65 9.74 0.85
C ALA A 117 -0.65 9.80 0.03
N PHE A 118 -1.71 9.25 0.61
CA PHE A 118 -3.08 9.65 0.32
C PHE A 118 -3.53 10.70 1.34
N ILE A 119 -4.30 11.71 0.91
CA ILE A 119 -4.89 12.72 1.80
C ILE A 119 -6.22 12.22 2.32
N ASN A 120 -6.39 12.15 3.64
CA ASN A 120 -7.69 11.83 4.23
C ASN A 120 -8.75 12.87 3.84
N ILE A 121 -9.95 12.41 3.53
CA ILE A 121 -11.10 13.29 3.27
C ILE A 121 -11.45 14.16 4.49
N VAL A 122 -11.21 13.64 5.70
CA VAL A 122 -11.34 14.41 6.95
C VAL A 122 -10.14 15.33 7.10
N GLY A 123 -10.39 16.63 7.32
CA GLY A 123 -9.38 17.67 7.38
C GLY A 123 -8.28 17.43 8.41
N ALA A 124 -8.64 16.99 9.60
CA ALA A 124 -7.68 16.65 10.65
C ALA A 124 -6.94 15.31 10.43
N GLY A 125 -7.34 14.51 9.43
CA GLY A 125 -6.82 13.16 9.21
C GLY A 125 -7.23 12.19 10.31
N MET A 126 -6.26 11.40 10.81
CA MET A 126 -6.46 10.44 11.91
C MET A 126 -6.06 11.02 13.29
N ALA A 127 -6.03 12.34 13.41
CA ALA A 127 -5.67 13.02 14.66
C ALA A 127 -6.83 12.96 15.69
N GLY A 128 -6.90 11.89 16.47
CA GLY A 128 -7.91 11.71 17.52
C GLY A 128 -9.11 10.89 17.05
N ALA A 129 -10.34 11.35 17.31
CA ALA A 129 -11.58 10.68 16.89
C ALA A 129 -12.21 11.34 15.63
N CYS A 130 -11.49 12.22 14.95
CA CYS A 130 -12.00 13.13 13.92
C CYS A 130 -12.51 12.43 12.65
N GLU A 131 -12.16 11.17 12.39
CA GLU A 131 -12.65 10.43 11.22
C GLU A 131 -14.17 10.19 11.20
N GLN A 132 -14.89 10.65 12.24
CA GLN A 132 -16.36 10.65 12.30
C GLN A 132 -16.98 12.03 12.03
N ASP A 133 -16.18 13.10 11.95
CA ASP A 133 -16.67 14.46 11.75
C ASP A 133 -16.94 14.74 10.27
N THR A 134 -18.22 14.61 9.91
CA THR A 134 -18.67 14.84 8.54
C THR A 134 -18.57 16.30 8.11
N SER A 135 -18.43 17.26 9.04
CA SER A 135 -18.27 18.67 8.67
C SER A 135 -16.91 18.96 8.03
N GLU A 136 -15.92 18.09 8.24
CA GLU A 136 -14.60 18.19 7.62
C GLU A 136 -14.46 17.37 6.34
N MET A 137 -15.43 16.50 6.02
CA MET A 137 -15.41 15.61 4.84
C MET A 137 -15.77 16.37 3.56
N VAL A 138 -14.97 17.38 3.23
CA VAL A 138 -15.23 18.31 2.11
C VAL A 138 -14.23 18.02 0.99
N ALA A 139 -14.74 17.75 -0.21
CA ALA A 139 -13.95 17.26 -1.33
C ALA A 139 -12.98 18.32 -1.89
N GLU A 140 -13.42 19.58 -1.99
CA GLU A 140 -12.63 20.67 -2.56
C GLU A 140 -11.30 20.91 -1.83
N PRO A 141 -11.24 21.16 -0.51
CA PRO A 141 -9.97 21.39 0.17
C PRO A 141 -9.06 20.14 0.16
N CYS A 142 -9.65 18.94 0.16
CA CYS A 142 -8.90 17.70 -0.01
C CYS A 142 -8.22 17.65 -1.39
N ALA A 143 -8.98 17.94 -2.46
CA ALA A 143 -8.47 17.98 -3.83
C ALA A 143 -7.43 19.07 -4.06
N GLU A 144 -7.63 20.25 -3.46
CA GLU A 144 -6.65 21.34 -3.51
C GLU A 144 -5.32 20.94 -2.86
N MET A 145 -5.37 20.24 -1.72
CA MET A 145 -4.17 19.75 -1.06
C MET A 145 -3.44 18.70 -1.90
N ILE A 146 -4.18 17.78 -2.53
CA ILE A 146 -3.60 16.78 -3.45
C ILE A 146 -2.81 17.48 -4.57
N LYS A 147 -3.41 18.50 -5.21
CA LYS A 147 -2.79 19.24 -6.32
C LYS A 147 -1.57 20.07 -5.92
N GLN A 148 -1.47 20.48 -4.65
CA GLN A 148 -0.34 21.29 -4.16
C GLN A 148 0.95 20.48 -4.00
N TYR A 149 0.85 19.16 -3.84
CA TYR A 149 2.00 18.29 -3.57
C TYR A 149 2.05 17.07 -4.51
N PRO A 150 2.06 17.26 -5.84
CA PRO A 150 1.99 16.16 -6.82
C PRO A 150 3.19 15.20 -6.76
N GLN A 151 4.30 15.61 -6.13
CA GLN A 151 5.49 14.78 -5.91
C GLN A 151 5.39 13.87 -4.68
N HIS A 152 4.44 14.13 -3.77
CA HIS A 152 4.27 13.37 -2.53
C HIS A 152 2.90 12.71 -2.41
N VAL A 153 1.88 13.25 -3.09
CA VAL A 153 0.50 12.80 -2.95
C VAL A 153 0.05 12.00 -4.17
N VAL A 154 -0.52 10.82 -3.92
CA VAL A 154 -1.00 9.90 -4.97
C VAL A 154 -2.53 9.87 -5.10
N GLY A 155 -3.26 10.49 -4.17
CA GLY A 155 -4.72 10.56 -4.22
C GLY A 155 -5.37 10.90 -2.89
N SER A 156 -6.65 10.55 -2.77
CA SER A 156 -7.42 10.70 -1.52
C SER A 156 -7.59 9.37 -0.77
N LYS A 157 -7.89 9.46 0.53
CA LYS A 157 -8.24 8.33 1.41
C LYS A 157 -9.57 8.62 2.10
N SER A 158 -10.39 7.59 2.23
CA SER A 158 -11.43 7.52 3.26
C SER A 158 -11.16 6.33 4.18
N ALA A 159 -11.39 6.49 5.49
CA ALA A 159 -11.13 5.43 6.46
C ALA A 159 -12.01 5.55 7.72
N HIS A 160 -12.19 4.43 8.41
CA HIS A 160 -12.81 4.28 9.73
C HIS A 160 -14.21 4.91 9.95
N TYR A 161 -14.90 5.38 8.91
CA TYR A 161 -16.17 6.06 9.09
C TYR A 161 -17.29 5.10 9.49
N GLY A 162 -17.92 5.36 10.63
CA GLY A 162 -18.95 4.52 11.22
C GLY A 162 -20.39 4.95 10.90
N GLY A 163 -20.59 6.14 10.33
CA GLY A 163 -21.92 6.73 10.12
C GLY A 163 -22.76 6.04 9.04
N PRO A 164 -24.04 6.40 8.90
CA PRO A 164 -24.96 5.73 7.97
C PRO A 164 -24.77 6.18 6.51
N GLY A 165 -24.27 7.38 6.27
CA GLY A 165 -24.18 7.96 4.93
C GLY A 165 -22.85 7.69 4.23
N TRP A 166 -22.72 8.30 3.06
CA TRP A 166 -21.59 8.12 2.15
C TRP A 166 -20.53 9.23 2.27
N GLU A 167 -20.64 10.12 3.26
CA GLU A 167 -19.84 11.34 3.40
C GLU A 167 -18.34 11.08 3.26
N ALA A 168 -17.83 10.04 3.93
CA ALA A 168 -16.41 9.69 3.86
C ALA A 168 -16.04 9.09 2.49
N ALA A 169 -16.70 8.01 2.07
CA ALA A 169 -16.33 7.29 0.86
C ALA A 169 -16.56 8.12 -0.41
N GLN A 170 -17.74 8.73 -0.54
CA GLN A 170 -18.06 9.59 -1.68
C GLN A 170 -17.24 10.88 -1.65
N GLY A 171 -17.04 11.50 -0.49
CA GLY A 171 -16.18 12.69 -0.40
C GLY A 171 -14.74 12.40 -0.84
N GLY A 172 -14.19 11.24 -0.44
CA GLY A 172 -12.88 10.79 -0.91
C GLY A 172 -12.85 10.59 -2.43
N ILE A 173 -13.84 9.89 -2.99
CA ILE A 173 -13.98 9.70 -4.44
C ILE A 173 -14.05 11.05 -5.16
N ASP A 174 -14.92 11.95 -4.72
CA ASP A 174 -15.11 13.28 -5.32
C ASP A 174 -13.82 14.10 -5.27
N ALA A 175 -13.09 14.07 -4.14
CA ALA A 175 -11.80 14.74 -4.02
C ALA A 175 -10.78 14.19 -5.03
N ALA A 176 -10.70 12.86 -5.20
CA ALA A 176 -9.82 12.24 -6.17
C ALA A 176 -10.17 12.67 -7.61
N ARG A 177 -11.47 12.73 -7.96
CA ARG A 177 -11.93 13.19 -9.28
C ARG A 177 -11.64 14.66 -9.52
N LEU A 178 -11.89 15.52 -8.53
CA LEU A 178 -11.53 16.93 -8.60
C LEU A 178 -10.02 17.13 -8.78
N ALA A 179 -9.21 16.21 -8.25
CA ALA A 179 -7.76 16.20 -8.37
C ALA A 179 -7.19 15.50 -9.61
N ASP A 180 -8.02 14.82 -10.41
CA ASP A 180 -7.58 13.92 -11.49
C ASP A 180 -6.61 12.83 -11.00
N THR A 181 -6.98 12.21 -9.87
CA THR A 181 -6.21 11.16 -9.19
C THR A 181 -7.12 9.98 -8.81
N ILE A 182 -6.56 9.00 -8.08
CA ILE A 182 -7.29 7.83 -7.57
C ILE A 182 -7.69 8.03 -6.10
N THR A 183 -8.63 7.22 -5.62
CA THR A 183 -8.91 7.11 -4.18
C THR A 183 -8.55 5.73 -3.65
N MET A 184 -8.14 5.67 -2.38
CA MET A 184 -8.12 4.43 -1.62
C MET A 184 -9.24 4.45 -0.56
N VAL A 185 -10.11 3.46 -0.60
CA VAL A 185 -11.29 3.36 0.26
C VAL A 185 -11.10 2.23 1.28
N ASP A 186 -11.11 2.59 2.57
CA ASP A 186 -11.42 1.67 3.67
C ASP A 186 -12.91 1.85 4.01
N PHE A 187 -13.65 0.74 4.03
CA PHE A 187 -15.09 0.76 4.10
C PHE A 187 -15.65 -0.30 5.03
N ALA A 188 -16.48 0.13 5.97
CA ALA A 188 -17.34 -0.75 6.76
C ALA A 188 -18.78 -0.69 6.21
N PRO A 189 -19.30 -1.75 5.57
CA PRO A 189 -20.67 -1.78 5.06
C PRO A 189 -21.72 -1.58 6.15
N ARG A 190 -22.84 -0.95 5.77
CA ARG A 190 -24.02 -0.74 6.61
C ARG A 190 -25.28 -1.06 5.82
N GLU A 191 -26.41 -1.19 6.52
CA GLU A 191 -27.73 -1.32 5.89
C GLU A 191 -28.04 -0.18 4.92
N THR A 192 -27.57 1.03 5.23
CA THR A 192 -27.79 2.25 4.43
C THR A 192 -26.73 2.50 3.35
N ARG A 193 -25.66 1.69 3.32
CA ARG A 193 -24.56 1.80 2.35
C ARG A 193 -23.90 0.46 2.15
N SER A 194 -24.32 -0.23 1.10
CA SER A 194 -23.90 -1.61 0.84
C SER A 194 -22.49 -1.66 0.25
N TYR A 195 -21.84 -2.81 0.39
CA TYR A 195 -20.55 -3.06 -0.23
C TYR A 195 -20.66 -3.13 -1.77
N GLU A 196 -21.74 -3.73 -2.26
CA GLU A 196 -22.03 -3.82 -3.68
C GLU A 196 -22.13 -2.43 -4.31
N GLU A 197 -22.93 -1.52 -3.75
CA GLU A 197 -23.11 -0.16 -4.26
C GLU A 197 -21.78 0.62 -4.28
N LEU A 198 -20.93 0.45 -3.26
CA LEU A 198 -19.60 1.04 -3.25
C LEU A 198 -18.82 0.61 -4.49
N LEU A 199 -18.74 -0.70 -4.71
CA LEU A 199 -17.94 -1.26 -5.79
C LEU A 199 -18.55 -0.95 -7.16
N THR A 200 -19.85 -1.15 -7.35
CA THR A 200 -20.52 -1.09 -8.65
C THR A 200 -20.80 0.32 -9.13
N ASP A 201 -21.23 1.21 -8.23
CA ASP A 201 -21.87 2.47 -8.61
C ASP A 201 -20.99 3.68 -8.29
N ARG A 202 -20.04 3.53 -7.36
CA ARG A 202 -19.27 4.67 -6.81
C ARG A 202 -17.80 4.65 -7.19
N MET A 203 -17.14 3.51 -7.05
CA MET A 203 -15.72 3.39 -7.40
C MET A 203 -15.51 3.30 -8.92
N ALA A 204 -14.45 3.93 -9.42
CA ALA A 204 -14.07 3.93 -10.82
C ALA A 204 -12.78 3.13 -11.05
N PRO A 205 -12.47 2.73 -12.30
CA PRO A 205 -11.24 2.01 -12.61
C PRO A 205 -10.00 2.73 -12.07
N GLY A 206 -9.10 1.99 -11.43
CA GLY A 206 -7.90 2.51 -10.78
C GLY A 206 -8.08 2.89 -9.31
N ASP A 207 -9.31 3.03 -8.80
CA ASP A 207 -9.54 3.18 -7.37
C ASP A 207 -9.15 1.89 -6.63
N ILE A 208 -8.70 2.07 -5.38
CA ILE A 208 -8.20 0.98 -4.55
C ILE A 208 -9.19 0.72 -3.41
N HIS A 209 -9.63 -0.52 -3.28
CA HIS A 209 -10.27 -1.01 -2.07
C HIS A 209 -9.22 -1.72 -1.20
N THR A 210 -9.00 -1.26 0.03
CA THR A 210 -8.07 -1.89 0.98
C THR A 210 -8.79 -2.81 1.98
N HIS A 211 -8.06 -3.66 2.72
CA HIS A 211 -8.60 -4.58 3.71
C HIS A 211 -9.46 -5.70 3.09
N LEU A 212 -9.07 -6.15 1.89
CA LEU A 212 -9.78 -7.16 1.09
C LEU A 212 -10.23 -8.38 1.94
N TYR A 213 -9.42 -8.81 2.90
CA TYR A 213 -9.67 -10.02 3.69
C TYR A 213 -10.19 -9.74 5.11
N ALA A 214 -10.75 -8.56 5.36
CA ALA A 214 -11.33 -8.22 6.64
C ALA A 214 -12.68 -8.93 6.85
N SER A 215 -12.96 -9.37 8.08
CA SER A 215 -14.16 -10.17 8.39
C SER A 215 -15.50 -9.47 8.15
N HIS A 216 -15.52 -8.14 8.09
CA HIS A 216 -16.72 -7.35 7.85
C HIS A 216 -16.95 -7.05 6.36
N ILE A 217 -16.00 -7.39 5.49
CA ILE A 217 -16.13 -7.23 4.05
C ILE A 217 -16.83 -8.48 3.50
N PRO A 218 -17.99 -8.33 2.85
CA PRO A 218 -18.69 -9.45 2.21
C PRO A 218 -18.00 -9.79 0.87
N LEU A 219 -16.74 -10.22 0.95
CA LEU A 219 -15.97 -10.74 -0.19
C LEU A 219 -16.58 -12.07 -0.66
N LEU A 220 -16.94 -12.92 0.30
CA LEU A 220 -17.48 -14.24 0.08
C LEU A 220 -18.95 -14.30 0.51
N ASP A 221 -19.74 -15.14 -0.16
CA ASP A 221 -21.08 -15.51 0.25
C ASP A 221 -21.07 -16.54 1.41
N GLU A 222 -22.27 -16.98 1.82
CA GLU A 222 -22.47 -17.99 2.86
C GLU A 222 -21.88 -19.38 2.52
N ASN A 223 -21.61 -19.66 1.25
CA ASN A 223 -20.99 -20.89 0.75
C ASN A 223 -19.48 -20.74 0.52
N LEU A 224 -18.89 -19.62 0.95
CA LEU A 224 -17.47 -19.27 0.76
C LEU A 224 -17.09 -19.06 -0.72
N VAL A 225 -18.05 -18.67 -1.56
CA VAL A 225 -17.85 -18.33 -2.98
C VAL A 225 -17.68 -16.82 -3.12
N ILE A 226 -16.77 -16.36 -3.98
CA ILE A 226 -16.59 -14.93 -4.29
C ILE A 226 -17.91 -14.36 -4.83
N ASN A 227 -18.37 -13.25 -4.26
CA ASN A 227 -19.57 -12.58 -4.75
C ASN A 227 -19.37 -12.03 -6.18
N ASP A 228 -20.35 -12.25 -7.06
CA ASP A 228 -20.27 -11.87 -8.49
C ASP A 228 -19.97 -10.38 -8.69
N TYR A 229 -20.55 -9.49 -7.86
CA TYR A 229 -20.29 -8.05 -7.95
C TYR A 229 -18.84 -7.67 -7.62
N VAL A 230 -18.13 -8.48 -6.82
CA VAL A 230 -16.72 -8.26 -6.51
C VAL A 230 -15.86 -8.64 -7.71
N GLN A 231 -16.13 -9.78 -8.34
CA GLN A 231 -15.43 -10.18 -9.57
C GLN A 231 -15.69 -9.16 -10.69
N ALA A 232 -16.93 -8.73 -10.87
CA ALA A 232 -17.28 -7.72 -11.86
C ALA A 232 -16.58 -6.37 -11.60
N ALA A 233 -16.40 -6.00 -10.33
CA ALA A 233 -15.66 -4.78 -9.96
C ALA A 233 -14.17 -4.90 -10.30
N ARG A 234 -13.53 -6.05 -10.03
CA ARG A 234 -12.15 -6.32 -10.47
C ARG A 234 -12.03 -6.25 -11.99
N ASP A 235 -12.92 -6.90 -12.72
CA ASP A 235 -12.89 -6.94 -14.19
C ASP A 235 -13.09 -5.53 -14.79
N ARG A 236 -13.82 -4.65 -14.10
CA ARG A 236 -13.97 -3.22 -14.45
C ARG A 236 -12.71 -2.40 -14.15
N GLY A 237 -11.79 -2.92 -13.34
CA GLY A 237 -10.50 -2.28 -13.03
C GLY A 237 -10.41 -1.69 -11.62
N ILE A 238 -11.26 -2.11 -10.68
CA ILE A 238 -11.04 -1.82 -9.26
C ILE A 238 -9.84 -2.64 -8.77
N ILE A 239 -8.93 -1.98 -8.06
CA ILE A 239 -7.73 -2.60 -7.47
C ILE A 239 -8.06 -3.03 -6.04
N PHE A 240 -7.78 -4.28 -5.70
CA PHE A 240 -7.99 -4.79 -4.35
C PHE A 240 -6.65 -4.97 -3.62
N ASP A 241 -6.47 -4.15 -2.60
CA ASP A 241 -5.31 -4.17 -1.73
C ASP A 241 -5.55 -5.03 -0.48
N CYS A 242 -4.52 -5.77 -0.07
CA CYS A 242 -4.58 -6.61 1.12
C CYS A 242 -4.87 -5.79 2.39
N GLY A 243 -4.11 -4.71 2.64
CA GLY A 243 -4.24 -3.88 3.85
C GLY A 243 -4.30 -4.70 5.12
N HIS A 244 -3.25 -5.49 5.42
CA HIS A 244 -3.33 -6.58 6.40
C HIS A 244 -3.85 -6.13 7.78
N GLY A 245 -3.24 -5.09 8.34
CA GLY A 245 -3.70 -4.41 9.55
C GLY A 245 -3.68 -5.25 10.82
N ALA A 246 -4.25 -4.67 11.87
CA ALA A 246 -4.38 -5.34 13.17
C ALA A 246 -5.57 -6.31 13.23
N GLY A 247 -6.57 -6.11 12.36
CA GLY A 247 -7.81 -6.89 12.33
C GLY A 247 -8.40 -7.09 10.93
N SER A 248 -7.66 -6.69 9.89
CA SER A 248 -8.15 -6.60 8.50
C SER A 248 -7.74 -7.78 7.63
N PHE A 249 -7.09 -8.79 8.20
CA PHE A 249 -6.71 -10.02 7.50
C PHE A 249 -7.15 -11.26 8.25
N TRP A 250 -7.97 -12.08 7.59
CA TRP A 250 -8.49 -13.31 8.17
C TRP A 250 -8.25 -14.48 7.21
N PHE A 251 -7.45 -15.47 7.62
CA PHE A 251 -7.19 -16.67 6.81
C PHE A 251 -8.47 -17.40 6.38
N ARG A 252 -9.53 -17.36 7.21
CA ARG A 252 -10.82 -17.97 6.86
C ARG A 252 -11.52 -17.31 5.66
N ILE A 253 -11.11 -16.09 5.30
CA ILE A 253 -11.58 -15.35 4.13
C ILE A 253 -10.52 -15.44 3.01
N ALA A 254 -9.25 -15.21 3.33
CA ALA A 254 -8.16 -15.20 2.36
C ALA A 254 -7.95 -16.55 1.66
N VAL A 255 -7.90 -17.66 2.39
CA VAL A 255 -7.65 -19.00 1.82
C VAL A 255 -8.71 -19.42 0.79
N PRO A 256 -10.02 -19.37 1.07
CA PRO A 256 -11.03 -19.70 0.06
C PRO A 256 -11.04 -18.73 -1.13
N ALA A 257 -10.78 -17.43 -0.93
CA ALA A 257 -10.68 -16.46 -2.02
C ALA A 257 -9.48 -16.78 -2.95
N MET A 258 -8.29 -16.99 -2.38
CA MET A 258 -7.08 -17.37 -3.12
C MET A 258 -7.28 -18.66 -3.93
N LYS A 259 -7.94 -19.68 -3.35
CA LYS A 259 -8.25 -20.95 -4.04
C LYS A 259 -9.17 -20.79 -5.24
N GLN A 260 -9.97 -19.73 -5.26
CA GLN A 260 -10.84 -19.37 -6.39
C GLN A 260 -10.12 -18.47 -7.41
N GLY A 261 -8.82 -18.18 -7.21
CA GLY A 261 -8.04 -17.29 -8.06
C GLY A 261 -8.19 -15.80 -7.72
N PHE A 262 -8.89 -15.46 -6.64
CA PHE A 262 -9.08 -14.07 -6.21
C PHE A 262 -7.98 -13.65 -5.21
N GLN A 263 -6.78 -13.45 -5.74
CA GLN A 263 -5.61 -12.92 -5.01
C GLN A 263 -5.71 -11.39 -4.89
N PRO A 264 -5.06 -10.71 -3.92
CA PRO A 264 -5.06 -9.25 -3.94
C PRO A 264 -4.20 -8.76 -5.12
N ASP A 265 -4.53 -7.58 -5.65
CA ASP A 265 -3.71 -6.93 -6.69
C ASP A 265 -2.43 -6.33 -6.08
N THR A 266 -2.46 -6.01 -4.78
CA THR A 266 -1.30 -5.53 -4.02
C THR A 266 -1.24 -6.15 -2.62
N ILE A 267 -0.04 -6.46 -2.15
CA ILE A 267 0.22 -6.89 -0.78
C ILE A 267 0.71 -5.67 0.02
N SER A 268 -0.08 -5.23 0.98
CA SER A 268 0.26 -4.11 1.87
C SER A 268 -0.01 -4.45 3.33
N THR A 269 0.58 -3.68 4.23
CA THR A 269 0.66 -4.06 5.64
C THR A 269 -0.42 -3.45 6.52
N ASP A 270 -0.92 -2.27 6.20
CA ASP A 270 -1.56 -1.37 7.18
C ASP A 270 -0.72 -1.33 8.47
N LEU A 271 0.57 -0.99 8.32
CA LEU A 271 1.51 -0.99 9.42
C LEU A 271 1.31 0.24 10.31
N HIS A 272 0.93 -0.02 11.56
CA HIS A 272 0.78 0.91 12.66
C HIS A 272 1.06 0.18 13.97
N LYS A 273 1.18 0.90 15.10
CA LYS A 273 1.58 0.31 16.40
C LYS A 273 0.79 -0.95 16.76
N ALA A 274 -0.53 -0.94 16.57
CA ALA A 274 -1.35 -2.10 16.92
C ALA A 274 -1.16 -3.29 15.95
N SER A 275 -1.07 -3.06 14.64
CA SER A 275 -0.84 -4.14 13.66
C SER A 275 0.57 -4.74 13.79
N ARG A 276 1.56 -3.90 14.12
CA ARG A 276 2.91 -4.35 14.50
C ARG A 276 2.89 -5.26 15.73
N MET A 277 2.15 -4.90 16.77
CA MET A 277 2.16 -5.65 18.03
C MET A 277 1.28 -6.91 18.02
N ARG A 278 0.13 -6.88 17.34
CA ARG A 278 -0.84 -7.98 17.38
C ARG A 278 -0.63 -9.00 16.27
N ALA A 279 -0.56 -8.52 15.04
CA ALA A 279 -0.50 -9.38 13.86
C ALA A 279 0.93 -9.53 13.29
N ASN A 280 1.87 -8.76 13.84
CA ASN A 280 3.22 -8.58 13.32
C ASN A 280 3.21 -8.31 11.81
N ALA A 281 2.36 -7.36 11.38
CA ALA A 281 2.07 -7.10 9.97
C ALA A 281 3.21 -6.35 9.26
N THR A 282 4.47 -6.78 9.37
CA THR A 282 5.55 -6.25 8.52
C THR A 282 5.49 -6.86 7.13
N MET A 283 6.16 -6.23 6.16
CA MET A 283 6.07 -6.64 4.75
C MET A 283 6.53 -8.10 4.55
N ASP A 284 7.66 -8.48 5.13
CA ASP A 284 8.20 -9.84 5.11
C ASP A 284 7.22 -10.89 5.66
N VAL A 285 6.58 -10.60 6.80
CA VAL A 285 5.58 -11.48 7.42
C VAL A 285 4.31 -11.55 6.58
N THR A 286 3.88 -10.42 6.02
CA THR A 286 2.66 -10.33 5.21
C THR A 286 2.83 -11.11 3.90
N MET A 287 3.93 -10.89 3.17
CA MET A 287 4.30 -11.69 1.98
C MET A 287 4.42 -13.18 2.32
N SER A 288 5.02 -13.53 3.46
CA SER A 288 5.14 -14.94 3.90
C SER A 288 3.78 -15.62 4.06
N LYS A 289 2.72 -14.89 4.44
CA LYS A 289 1.36 -15.44 4.51
C LYS A 289 0.81 -15.78 3.12
N PHE A 290 1.08 -14.94 2.11
CA PHE A 290 0.67 -15.20 0.72
C PHE A 290 1.46 -16.36 0.10
N LEU A 291 2.77 -16.43 0.34
CA LEU A 291 3.59 -17.58 -0.03
C LEU A 291 3.05 -18.89 0.59
N ALA A 292 2.67 -18.85 1.88
CA ALA A 292 2.06 -19.99 2.56
C ALA A 292 0.67 -20.37 2.00
N MET A 293 -0.03 -19.45 1.35
CA MET A 293 -1.30 -19.68 0.65
C MET A 293 -1.11 -20.12 -0.82
N GLY A 294 0.12 -20.23 -1.30
CA GLY A 294 0.44 -20.75 -2.62
C GLY A 294 0.75 -19.69 -3.69
N MET A 295 0.84 -18.41 -3.31
CA MET A 295 1.36 -17.38 -4.21
C MET A 295 2.85 -17.63 -4.47
N THR A 296 3.32 -17.38 -5.68
CA THR A 296 4.74 -17.50 -6.04
C THR A 296 5.51 -16.23 -5.68
N TRP A 297 6.83 -16.22 -5.87
CA TRP A 297 7.64 -15.00 -5.67
C TRP A 297 7.52 -14.00 -6.82
N GLN A 298 7.08 -14.47 -7.98
CA GLN A 298 6.95 -13.69 -9.21
C GLN A 298 5.61 -12.92 -9.28
N GLU A 299 4.59 -13.47 -8.64
CA GLU A 299 3.27 -12.85 -8.42
C GLU A 299 3.33 -11.83 -7.28
#